data_AF-A0AAV4KFR3-F1
#
_entry.id   AF-A0AAV4KFR3-F1
#
_cell.length_a   1.000
_cell.length_b   1.000
_cell.length_c   1.000
_cell.angle_alpha   90.00
_cell.angle_beta   90.00
_cell.angle_gamma   90.00
#
_symmetry.space_group_name_H-M   'P 1'
#
loop_
_entity.id
_entity.type
_entity.pdbx_description
1 polymer ?
#
loop_
_entity_poly.entity_id
_entity_poly.type
_entity_poly.pdbx_seq_one_letter_code
_entity_poly.pdbx_strand_id
1 'polypeptide(L)'
;MPDRPCRGTVHGLNGRTICFTGRVLVDGEWRVRTHCAERAGQQGATSKSDFSRKVTLVVYGDLASKVVIDDNRAYSSTLVDAEAERSRGRHVCVVDGDGFSKLLRGRPAPCLELRKARKGRVRPVPAATAEARILGGPLRVRRTGRRASGDLTLDLSRLDEATAAHEATVGALVAHLYRQGIEACTYASGAPEFDAGWSRGEDVFVAEVKSLTGAREDQQIRLGVGQVLDYAQQLRSAFPRTDVHPVLVLEKRPSAARWTALADSIGLRLVWAPDFSGI
;
A
#
# COMPACT_ATOMS: atom_id res chain seq x y z
N MET A 1 -27.22 19.86 10.04
CA MET A 1 -26.23 20.41 11.00
C MET A 1 -25.03 20.89 10.19
N PRO A 2 -24.48 22.09 10.45
CA PRO A 2 -23.29 22.56 9.74
C PRO A 2 -22.12 21.60 10.02
N ASP A 3 -21.43 21.19 8.97
CA ASP A 3 -20.28 20.28 8.99
C ASP A 3 -19.27 20.72 10.05
N ARG A 4 -19.12 19.94 11.13
CA ARG A 4 -17.93 20.05 11.98
C ARG A 4 -16.72 19.88 11.06
N PRO A 5 -15.73 20.79 11.08
CA PRO A 5 -14.51 20.61 10.31
C PRO A 5 -13.89 19.29 10.74
N CYS A 6 -13.69 18.41 9.76
CA CYS A 6 -13.03 17.13 9.97
C CYS A 6 -11.63 17.42 10.56
N ARG A 7 -11.36 16.94 11.78
CA ARG A 7 -10.06 17.07 12.46
C ARG A 7 -9.04 16.07 11.89
N GLY A 8 -8.91 16.02 10.57
CA GLY A 8 -8.05 15.06 9.87
C GLY A 8 -8.54 13.60 9.86
N THR A 9 -9.72 13.31 10.44
CA THR A 9 -10.28 11.94 10.50
C THR A 9 -11.77 11.94 10.15
N VAL A 10 -12.18 10.96 9.34
CA VAL A 10 -13.57 10.65 9.01
C VAL A 10 -14.00 9.45 9.86
N HIS A 11 -15.09 9.58 10.63
CA HIS A 11 -15.51 8.53 11.58
C HIS A 11 -16.58 7.58 11.03
N GLY A 12 -17.23 7.92 9.91
CA GLY A 12 -18.30 7.11 9.34
C GLY A 12 -18.95 7.75 8.11
N LEU A 13 -19.82 6.97 7.46
CA LEU A 13 -20.49 7.37 6.22
C LEU A 13 -21.91 7.93 6.41
N ASN A 14 -22.49 7.76 7.61
CA ASN A 14 -23.87 8.18 7.88
C ASN A 14 -24.07 9.69 7.67
N GLY A 15 -25.07 10.06 6.87
CA GLY A 15 -25.38 11.45 6.52
C GLY A 15 -24.37 12.11 5.57
N ARG A 16 -23.38 11.37 5.05
CA ARG A 16 -22.42 11.89 4.08
C ARG A 16 -22.96 11.78 2.66
N THR A 17 -22.62 12.76 1.82
CA THR A 17 -22.84 12.67 0.37
C THR A 17 -21.49 12.36 -0.28
N ILE A 18 -21.39 11.20 -0.92
CA ILE A 18 -20.15 10.63 -1.42
C ILE A 18 -20.05 10.79 -2.94
N CYS A 19 -18.87 11.15 -3.42
CA CYS A 19 -18.52 11.08 -4.84
C CYS A 19 -17.28 10.19 -5.01
N PHE A 20 -17.30 9.30 -6.00
CA PHE A 20 -16.23 8.34 -6.26
C PHE A 20 -15.41 8.75 -7.49
N THR A 21 -14.08 8.68 -7.39
CA THR A 21 -13.17 8.86 -8.53
C THR A 21 -12.51 7.54 -8.91
N GLY A 22 -12.32 7.28 -10.21
CA GLY A 22 -11.68 6.04 -10.68
C GLY A 22 -12.44 4.75 -10.33
N ARG A 23 -11.70 3.63 -10.33
CA ARG A 23 -12.11 2.34 -9.75
C ARG A 23 -11.60 2.28 -8.32
N VAL A 24 -12.38 1.79 -7.37
CA VAL A 24 -11.98 1.78 -5.96
C VAL A 24 -11.61 0.36 -5.56
N LEU A 25 -10.44 0.18 -4.95
CA LEU A 25 -10.05 -1.07 -4.34
C LEU A 25 -10.73 -1.16 -2.97
N VAL A 26 -11.58 -2.15 -2.77
CA VAL A 26 -12.30 -2.40 -1.52
C VAL A 26 -12.00 -3.82 -1.09
N ASP A 27 -11.44 -3.97 0.10
CA ASP A 27 -11.12 -5.28 0.71
C ASP A 27 -10.20 -6.15 -0.18
N GLY A 28 -9.32 -5.54 -0.97
CA GLY A 28 -8.40 -6.22 -1.88
C GLY A 28 -8.98 -6.52 -3.27
N GLU A 29 -10.24 -6.15 -3.54
CA GLU A 29 -10.89 -6.37 -4.82
C GLU A 29 -11.27 -5.05 -5.50
N TRP A 30 -11.06 -4.97 -6.82
CA TRP A 30 -11.50 -3.82 -7.62
C TRP A 30 -13.01 -3.81 -7.70
N ARG A 31 -13.64 -2.82 -7.06
CA ARG A 31 -15.08 -2.65 -7.11
C ARG A 31 -15.46 -1.48 -8.01
N VAL A 32 -16.45 -1.72 -8.87
CA VAL A 32 -17.08 -0.68 -9.69
C VAL A 32 -17.86 0.28 -8.81
N ARG A 33 -17.99 1.54 -9.26
CA ARG A 33 -18.56 2.64 -8.47
C ARG A 33 -19.97 2.35 -7.97
N THR A 34 -20.78 1.63 -8.76
CA THR A 34 -22.15 1.24 -8.40
C THR A 34 -22.18 0.39 -7.14
N HIS A 35 -21.33 -0.62 -7.05
CA HIS A 35 -21.26 -1.49 -5.87
C HIS A 35 -20.74 -0.75 -4.63
N CYS A 36 -19.79 0.17 -4.80
CA CYS A 36 -19.32 1.03 -3.71
C CYS A 36 -20.43 1.95 -3.20
N ALA A 37 -21.25 2.49 -4.11
CA ALA A 37 -22.38 3.34 -3.78
C ALA A 37 -23.47 2.60 -3.00
N GLU A 38 -23.77 1.35 -3.38
CA GLU A 38 -24.72 0.49 -2.67
C GLU A 38 -24.27 0.21 -1.23
N ARG A 39 -23.01 -0.22 -1.05
CA ARG A 39 -22.47 -0.51 0.29
C ARG A 39 -22.41 0.75 1.17
N ALA A 40 -22.09 1.91 0.60
CA ALA A 40 -22.16 3.16 1.33
C ALA A 40 -23.60 3.56 1.71
N GLY A 41 -24.56 3.29 0.82
CA GLY A 41 -25.99 3.48 1.06
C GLY A 41 -26.51 2.68 2.25
N GLN A 42 -26.06 1.42 2.40
CA GLN A 42 -26.36 0.59 3.57
C GLN A 42 -25.87 1.19 4.89
N GLN A 43 -24.95 2.15 4.85
CA GLN A 43 -24.45 2.88 6.03
C GLN A 43 -25.00 4.31 6.16
N GLY A 44 -26.09 4.61 5.45
CA GLY A 44 -26.76 5.91 5.53
C GLY A 44 -26.08 7.02 4.71
N ALA A 45 -25.21 6.66 3.76
CA ALA A 45 -24.62 7.63 2.85
C ALA A 45 -25.45 7.81 1.58
N THR A 46 -25.38 9.00 0.97
CA THR A 46 -25.96 9.26 -0.35
C THR A 46 -24.83 9.33 -1.39
N SER A 47 -24.91 8.58 -2.48
CA SER A 47 -23.87 8.61 -3.52
C SER A 47 -24.28 9.46 -4.72
N LYS A 48 -23.32 10.17 -5.34
CA LYS A 48 -23.52 10.93 -6.57
C LYS A 48 -22.48 10.56 -7.63
N SER A 49 -22.92 10.53 -8.90
CA SER A 49 -22.07 10.30 -10.07
C SER A 49 -21.07 11.43 -10.29
N ASP A 50 -21.51 12.66 -10.02
CA ASP A 50 -20.77 13.90 -10.30
C ASP A 50 -20.57 14.73 -9.04
N PHE A 51 -19.50 15.51 -9.04
CA PHE A 51 -19.21 16.42 -7.94
C PHE A 51 -20.25 17.53 -7.88
N SER A 52 -20.71 17.87 -6.68
CA SER A 52 -21.60 19.00 -6.46
C SER A 52 -21.40 19.56 -5.06
N ARG A 53 -21.90 20.79 -4.79
CA ARG A 53 -21.83 21.40 -3.44
C ARG A 53 -22.47 20.59 -2.31
N LYS A 54 -23.22 19.52 -2.62
CA LYS A 54 -23.78 18.61 -1.62
C LYS A 54 -22.77 17.57 -1.17
N VAL A 55 -21.75 17.28 -1.97
CA VAL A 55 -20.70 16.30 -1.68
C VAL A 55 -19.93 16.75 -0.43
N THR A 56 -19.82 15.85 0.53
CA THR A 56 -19.09 16.04 1.79
C THR A 56 -17.92 15.07 1.94
N LEU A 57 -17.86 14.01 1.11
CA LEU A 57 -16.79 13.04 1.07
C LEU A 57 -16.45 12.66 -0.38
N VAL A 58 -15.18 12.69 -0.74
CA VAL A 58 -14.65 12.14 -1.99
C VAL A 58 -13.86 10.89 -1.67
N VAL A 59 -14.22 9.78 -2.30
CA VAL A 59 -13.43 8.55 -2.27
C VAL A 59 -12.65 8.49 -3.56
N TYR A 60 -11.33 8.64 -3.49
CA TYR A 60 -10.49 8.50 -4.68
C TYR A 60 -9.92 7.08 -4.76
N GLY A 61 -10.21 6.41 -5.86
CA GLY A 61 -9.62 5.13 -6.22
C GLY A 61 -8.44 5.28 -7.17
N ASP A 62 -8.00 4.16 -7.71
CA ASP A 62 -6.85 4.13 -8.63
C ASP A 62 -7.12 4.91 -9.91
N LEU A 63 -6.12 5.75 -10.21
CA LEU A 63 -6.01 6.58 -11.40
C LEU A 63 -5.07 5.95 -12.45
N ALA A 64 -4.28 4.92 -12.10
CA ALA A 64 -3.34 4.24 -12.98
C ALA A 64 -4.05 3.42 -14.08
N SER A 65 -5.31 3.06 -13.85
CA SER A 65 -6.11 2.24 -14.76
C SER A 65 -6.79 2.99 -15.92
N LYS A 66 -6.62 4.31 -16.04
CA LYS A 66 -7.00 5.03 -17.25
C LYS A 66 -5.74 5.42 -18.01
N VAL A 67 -5.47 4.71 -19.09
CA VAL A 67 -4.76 5.30 -20.23
C VAL A 67 -5.60 6.48 -20.70
N VAL A 68 -5.26 7.69 -20.25
CA VAL A 68 -5.87 8.92 -20.73
C VAL A 68 -5.01 9.41 -21.88
N ILE A 69 -5.60 9.42 -23.07
CA ILE A 69 -5.02 9.91 -24.35
C ILE A 69 -4.98 11.46 -24.35
N ASP A 70 -4.61 12.08 -23.24
CA ASP A 70 -4.61 13.54 -23.12
C ASP A 70 -3.64 13.99 -22.02
N ASP A 71 -2.49 14.54 -22.45
CA ASP A 71 -1.41 15.06 -21.60
C ASP A 71 -1.87 16.19 -20.64
N ASN A 72 -3.10 16.69 -20.80
CA ASN A 72 -3.71 17.70 -19.94
C ASN A 72 -4.64 17.15 -18.84
N ARG A 73 -4.98 15.85 -18.81
CA ARG A 73 -6.01 15.30 -17.90
C ARG A 73 -5.53 14.17 -16.98
N ALA A 74 -4.31 14.30 -16.44
CA ALA A 74 -3.71 13.28 -15.58
C ALA A 74 -4.40 13.07 -14.20
N TYR A 75 -5.48 13.78 -13.83
CA TYR A 75 -6.14 13.65 -12.53
C TYR A 75 -7.66 13.92 -12.59
N SER A 76 -8.43 13.34 -11.66
CA SER A 76 -9.90 13.47 -11.58
C SER A 76 -10.33 14.92 -11.29
N SER A 77 -11.20 15.48 -12.14
CA SER A 77 -11.85 16.80 -11.94
C SER A 77 -12.50 16.91 -10.55
N THR A 78 -13.02 15.82 -10.01
CA THR A 78 -13.59 15.72 -8.66
C THR A 78 -12.62 16.13 -7.56
N LEU A 79 -11.33 15.81 -7.68
CA LEU A 79 -10.31 16.21 -6.69
C LEU A 79 -9.95 17.69 -6.81
N VAL A 80 -9.98 18.22 -8.03
CA VAL A 80 -9.80 19.66 -8.29
C VAL A 80 -10.98 20.45 -7.69
N ASP A 81 -12.20 19.97 -7.91
CA ASP A 81 -13.41 20.59 -7.35
C ASP A 81 -13.43 20.52 -5.81
N ALA A 82 -13.00 19.40 -5.23
CA ALA A 82 -12.87 19.26 -3.78
C ALA A 82 -11.83 20.22 -3.17
N GLU A 83 -10.70 20.44 -3.86
CA GLU A 83 -9.71 21.43 -3.46
C GLU A 83 -10.27 22.86 -3.56
N ALA A 84 -10.96 23.18 -4.64
CA ALA A 84 -11.58 24.49 -4.83
C ALA A 84 -12.59 24.80 -3.71
N GLU A 85 -13.40 23.82 -3.30
CA GLU A 85 -14.32 23.98 -2.16
C GLU A 85 -13.58 24.15 -0.83
N ARG A 86 -12.51 23.37 -0.59
CA ARG A 86 -11.66 23.54 0.62
C ARG A 86 -11.06 24.95 0.68
N SER A 87 -10.56 25.45 -0.45
CA SER A 87 -10.00 26.81 -0.58
C SER A 87 -11.06 27.92 -0.38
N ARG A 88 -12.35 27.63 -0.59
CA ARG A 88 -13.47 28.54 -0.30
C ARG A 88 -13.98 28.42 1.15
N GLY A 89 -13.29 27.69 2.02
CA GLY A 89 -13.66 27.49 3.42
C GLY A 89 -14.68 26.37 3.66
N ARG A 90 -15.10 25.64 2.62
CA ARG A 90 -15.99 24.49 2.74
C ARG A 90 -15.18 23.20 2.73
N HIS A 91 -14.99 22.59 3.89
CA HIS A 91 -14.21 21.37 3.97
C HIS A 91 -14.94 20.17 3.33
N VAL A 92 -14.33 19.57 2.31
CA VAL A 92 -14.75 18.30 1.71
C VAL A 92 -13.78 17.22 2.15
N CYS A 93 -14.25 16.14 2.77
CA CYS A 93 -13.38 15.05 3.21
C CYS A 93 -12.86 14.27 2.00
N VAL A 94 -11.62 13.77 2.05
CA VAL A 94 -11.04 12.93 0.98
C VAL A 94 -10.42 11.69 1.61
N VAL A 95 -10.75 10.51 1.10
CA VAL A 95 -10.19 9.22 1.56
C VAL A 95 -9.83 8.35 0.36
N ASP A 96 -8.89 7.45 0.53
CA ASP A 96 -8.51 6.44 -0.47
C ASP A 96 -9.39 5.19 -0.39
N GLY A 97 -9.07 4.17 -1.20
CA GLY A 97 -9.76 2.88 -1.17
C GLY A 97 -9.67 2.18 0.19
N ASP A 98 -8.49 2.18 0.83
CA ASP A 98 -8.31 1.61 2.18
C ASP A 98 -9.12 2.36 3.23
N GLY A 99 -9.07 3.68 3.22
CA GLY A 99 -9.89 4.54 4.08
C GLY A 99 -11.38 4.28 3.89
N PHE A 100 -11.83 4.10 2.65
CA PHE A 100 -13.22 3.71 2.37
C PHE A 100 -13.55 2.31 2.91
N SER A 101 -12.67 1.33 2.76
CA SER A 101 -12.81 0.00 3.38
C SER A 101 -12.91 0.06 4.91
N LYS A 102 -12.12 0.93 5.57
CA LYS A 102 -12.21 1.17 7.02
C LYS A 102 -13.58 1.72 7.41
N LEU A 103 -14.06 2.73 6.68
CA LEU A 103 -15.36 3.34 6.92
C LEU A 103 -16.50 2.33 6.74
N LEU A 104 -16.42 1.48 5.72
CA LEU A 104 -17.37 0.37 5.51
C LEU A 104 -17.37 -0.67 6.65
N ARG A 105 -16.32 -0.71 7.48
CA ARG A 105 -16.26 -1.58 8.67
C ARG A 105 -16.57 -0.81 9.97
N GLY A 106 -17.09 0.41 9.87
CA GLY A 106 -17.35 1.28 11.01
C GLY A 106 -16.08 1.79 11.71
N ARG A 107 -14.93 1.70 11.05
CA ARG A 107 -13.64 2.19 11.58
C ARG A 107 -13.34 3.59 11.04
N PRO A 108 -12.71 4.47 11.85
CA PRO A 108 -12.26 5.77 11.37
C PRO A 108 -11.22 5.65 10.26
N ALA A 109 -11.22 6.62 9.34
CA ALA A 109 -10.27 6.73 8.24
C ALA A 109 -9.61 8.11 8.19
N PRO A 110 -8.34 8.20 7.78
CA PRO A 110 -7.65 9.48 7.66
C PRO A 110 -8.28 10.31 6.53
N CYS A 111 -8.57 11.58 6.82
CA CYS A 111 -8.93 12.55 5.80
C CYS A 111 -7.65 13.10 5.19
N LEU A 112 -7.45 12.83 3.90
CA LEU A 112 -6.25 13.22 3.19
C LEU A 112 -6.25 14.73 2.90
N GLU A 113 -5.07 15.33 3.01
CA GLU A 113 -4.74 16.65 2.49
C GLU A 113 -4.72 16.65 0.97
N LEU A 114 -5.04 17.78 0.36
CA LEU A 114 -4.97 17.96 -1.08
C LEU A 114 -3.85 18.98 -1.36
N ARG A 115 -2.72 18.54 -1.90
CA ARG A 115 -1.59 19.41 -2.25
C ARG A 115 -1.64 19.81 -3.71
N LYS A 116 -1.53 21.11 -4.00
CA LYS A 116 -1.31 21.59 -5.37
C LYS A 116 0.10 21.23 -5.82
N ALA A 117 0.22 20.49 -6.92
CA ALA A 117 1.48 20.29 -7.62
C ALA A 117 1.64 21.33 -8.75
N ARG A 118 2.85 21.47 -9.28
CA ARG A 118 3.13 22.32 -10.46
C ARG A 118 2.17 21.94 -11.61
N LYS A 119 1.67 22.95 -12.33
CA LYS A 119 0.67 22.86 -13.42
C LYS A 119 -0.79 22.63 -13.00
N GLY A 120 -1.24 23.13 -11.84
CA GLY A 120 -2.67 23.10 -11.45
C GLY A 120 -3.21 21.72 -11.07
N ARG A 121 -2.32 20.77 -10.78
CA ARG A 121 -2.66 19.39 -10.39
C ARG A 121 -2.89 19.32 -8.88
N VAL A 122 -3.78 18.46 -8.42
CA VAL A 122 -4.04 18.24 -6.99
C VAL A 122 -3.76 16.79 -6.64
N ARG A 123 -2.91 16.54 -5.64
CA ARG A 123 -2.59 15.20 -5.15
C ARG A 123 -3.08 15.01 -3.72
N PRO A 124 -3.83 13.93 -3.43
CA PRO A 124 -4.12 13.55 -2.05
C PRO A 124 -2.84 13.07 -1.35
N VAL A 125 -2.63 13.53 -0.12
CA VAL A 125 -1.51 13.18 0.77
C VAL A 125 -2.08 12.90 2.16
N PRO A 126 -1.62 11.88 2.90
CA PRO A 126 -2.01 11.71 4.30
C PRO A 126 -1.84 13.01 5.08
N ALA A 127 -2.86 13.39 5.86
CA ALA A 127 -2.76 14.55 6.74
C ALA A 127 -1.57 14.33 7.69
N ALA A 128 -0.69 15.33 7.77
CA ALA A 128 0.53 15.21 8.55
C ALA A 128 0.22 15.25 10.06
N THR A 129 -0.29 14.16 10.65
CA THR A 129 -0.44 13.99 12.12
C THR A 129 -0.57 12.53 12.55
N ALA A 130 0.46 11.76 12.27
CA ALA A 130 1.28 11.02 13.23
C ALA A 130 2.66 11.04 12.57
N GLU A 131 3.76 11.18 13.32
CA GLU A 131 5.12 11.20 12.75
C GLU A 131 5.19 10.21 11.59
N ALA A 132 5.44 10.70 10.37
CA ALA A 132 5.52 9.81 9.22
C ALA A 132 6.61 8.79 9.56
N ARG A 133 6.23 7.53 9.64
CA ARG A 133 7.12 6.43 10.02
C ARG A 133 7.25 5.52 8.82
N ILE A 134 8.41 4.91 8.67
CA ILE A 134 8.64 3.88 7.64
C ILE A 134 8.10 2.54 8.16
N LEU A 135 8.45 2.21 9.40
CA LEU A 135 8.11 0.94 10.05
C LEU A 135 6.80 1.06 10.85
N GLY A 136 5.95 0.07 10.69
CA GLY A 136 4.72 -0.14 11.44
C GLY A 136 4.93 -0.95 12.71
N GLY A 137 3.93 -1.74 13.09
CA GLY A 137 4.03 -2.63 14.26
C GLY A 137 4.85 -3.89 14.00
N PRO A 138 5.03 -4.76 15.01
CA PRO A 138 5.77 -6.02 14.88
C PRO A 138 5.18 -6.93 13.79
N LEU A 139 6.05 -7.51 12.96
CA LEU A 139 5.67 -8.43 11.90
C LEU A 139 5.19 -9.75 12.51
N ARG A 140 4.03 -10.22 12.07
CA ARG A 140 3.45 -11.50 12.50
C ARG A 140 3.39 -12.46 11.33
N VAL A 141 4.10 -13.57 11.45
CA VAL A 141 4.07 -14.68 10.48
C VAL A 141 2.65 -15.25 10.43
N ARG A 142 2.07 -15.39 9.23
CA ARG A 142 0.74 -15.98 9.10
C ARG A 142 0.92 -17.51 9.15
N ARG A 143 0.20 -18.17 10.05
CA ARG A 143 0.05 -19.63 9.98
C ARG A 143 -0.87 -19.93 8.81
N THR A 144 -0.36 -20.55 7.75
CA THR A 144 -1.16 -21.04 6.63
C THR A 144 -2.14 -22.11 7.14
N GLY A 145 -3.39 -21.71 7.34
CA GLY A 145 -4.50 -22.62 7.64
C GLY A 145 -5.02 -23.26 6.35
N ARG A 146 -5.02 -24.59 6.32
CA ARG A 146 -5.61 -25.49 5.31
C ARG A 146 -6.98 -24.95 4.82
N ARG A 147 -7.09 -24.48 3.57
CA ARG A 147 -8.40 -24.17 2.96
C ARG A 147 -9.11 -25.47 2.59
N ALA A 148 -10.40 -25.55 2.93
CA ALA A 148 -11.29 -26.63 2.53
C ALA A 148 -11.44 -26.64 1.00
N SER A 149 -11.26 -27.83 0.41
CA SER A 149 -11.38 -28.10 -1.02
C SER A 149 -12.71 -27.61 -1.60
N GLY A 150 -12.64 -26.91 -2.72
CA GLY A 150 -13.80 -26.49 -3.49
C GLY A 150 -13.38 -25.89 -4.83
N ASP A 151 -13.01 -26.78 -5.75
CA ASP A 151 -13.23 -26.66 -7.20
C ASP A 151 -12.63 -25.44 -7.93
N LEU A 152 -11.32 -25.48 -8.25
CA LEU A 152 -10.68 -24.77 -9.37
C LEU A 152 -9.34 -25.44 -9.68
N THR A 153 -9.30 -26.35 -10.65
CA THR A 153 -8.12 -27.15 -11.04
C THR A 153 -7.11 -26.35 -11.88
N LEU A 154 -6.69 -25.19 -11.38
CA LEU A 154 -5.61 -24.38 -11.95
C LEU A 154 -4.46 -24.29 -10.95
N ASP A 155 -3.57 -25.29 -10.98
CA ASP A 155 -2.30 -25.44 -10.23
C ASP A 155 -2.23 -24.74 -8.85
N LEU A 156 -3.34 -24.82 -8.10
CA LEU A 156 -3.49 -24.21 -6.77
C LEU A 156 -2.45 -24.77 -5.81
N SER A 157 -2.04 -26.02 -6.00
CA SER A 157 -0.97 -26.66 -5.22
C SER A 157 0.36 -25.93 -5.36
N ARG A 158 0.78 -25.51 -6.57
CA ARG A 158 2.01 -24.73 -6.74
C ARG A 158 1.90 -23.33 -6.15
N LEU A 159 0.72 -22.72 -6.22
CA LEU A 159 0.47 -21.41 -5.61
C LEU A 159 0.46 -21.51 -4.07
N ASP A 160 -0.11 -22.58 -3.53
CA ASP A 160 -0.12 -22.89 -2.10
C ASP A 160 1.29 -23.23 -1.59
N GLU A 161 2.09 -23.98 -2.36
CA GLU A 161 3.50 -24.27 -2.08
C GLU A 161 4.35 -22.99 -2.08
N ALA A 162 4.21 -22.15 -3.11
CA ALA A 162 4.92 -20.87 -3.17
C ALA A 162 4.51 -19.92 -2.02
N THR A 163 3.23 -19.92 -1.65
CA THR A 163 2.72 -19.14 -0.50
C THR A 163 3.27 -19.69 0.82
N ALA A 164 3.28 -21.00 1.00
CA ALA A 164 3.86 -21.64 2.19
C ALA A 164 5.37 -21.41 2.28
N ALA A 165 6.09 -21.51 1.17
CA ALA A 165 7.51 -21.23 1.10
C ALA A 165 7.84 -19.76 1.39
N HIS A 166 7.01 -18.83 0.90
CA HIS A 166 7.11 -17.41 1.23
C HIS A 166 6.92 -17.18 2.74
N GLU A 167 5.82 -17.65 3.34
CA GLU A 167 5.55 -17.47 4.78
C GLU A 167 6.62 -18.16 5.66
N ALA A 168 7.12 -19.33 5.25
CA ALA A 168 8.23 -20.00 5.92
C ALA A 168 9.52 -19.17 5.86
N THR A 169 9.81 -18.55 4.71
CA THR A 169 10.97 -17.66 4.53
C THR A 169 10.85 -16.42 5.40
N VAL A 170 9.66 -15.80 5.45
CA VAL A 170 9.37 -14.67 6.35
C VAL A 170 9.59 -15.09 7.81
N GLY A 171 9.07 -16.25 8.22
CA GLY A 171 9.26 -16.75 9.57
C GLY A 171 10.72 -17.03 9.93
N ALA A 172 11.49 -17.59 9.00
CA ALA A 172 12.92 -17.82 9.19
C ALA A 172 13.70 -16.50 9.31
N LEU A 173 13.35 -15.48 8.51
CA LEU A 173 13.91 -14.14 8.59
C LEU A 173 13.62 -13.48 9.94
N VAL A 174 12.36 -13.52 10.40
CA VAL A 174 11.96 -12.97 11.71
C VAL A 174 12.76 -13.65 12.83
N ALA A 175 12.88 -14.98 12.80
CA ALA A 175 13.66 -15.71 13.79
C ALA A 175 15.15 -15.37 13.75
N HIS A 176 15.71 -15.13 12.55
CA HIS A 176 17.09 -14.70 12.37
C HIS A 176 17.36 -13.32 12.98
N LEU A 177 16.54 -12.33 12.65
CA LEU A 177 16.63 -10.98 13.20
C LEU A 177 16.43 -10.98 14.73
N TYR A 178 15.48 -11.76 15.22
CA TYR A 178 15.23 -11.88 16.66
C TYR A 178 16.44 -12.41 17.43
N ARG A 179 17.16 -13.42 16.90
CA ARG A 179 18.40 -13.93 17.52
C ARG A 179 19.50 -12.88 17.62
N GLN A 180 19.47 -11.86 16.78
CA GLN A 180 20.40 -10.73 16.80
C GLN A 180 19.88 -9.55 17.66
N GLY A 181 18.73 -9.70 18.32
CA GLY A 181 18.10 -8.63 19.10
C GLY A 181 17.40 -7.56 18.25
N ILE A 182 17.11 -7.85 16.97
CA ILE A 182 16.46 -6.93 16.03
C ILE A 182 14.97 -7.30 15.90
N GLU A 183 14.09 -6.31 16.04
CA GLU A 183 12.65 -6.50 15.83
C GLU A 183 12.30 -6.32 14.35
N ALA A 184 11.66 -7.33 13.76
CA ALA A 184 11.07 -7.24 12.44
C ALA A 184 9.69 -6.58 12.52
N CYS A 185 9.46 -5.57 11.69
CA CYS A 185 8.25 -4.77 11.61
C CYS A 185 7.57 -4.93 10.25
N THR A 186 6.27 -4.65 10.22
CA THR A 186 5.52 -4.41 8.97
C THR A 186 5.69 -2.95 8.52
N TYR A 187 5.04 -2.55 7.44
CA TYR A 187 5.01 -1.18 6.96
C TYR A 187 4.08 -0.28 7.78
N ALA A 188 4.41 1.00 7.88
CA ALA A 188 3.53 1.99 8.49
C ALA A 188 2.40 2.40 7.54
N SER A 189 1.33 2.97 8.09
CA SER A 189 0.25 3.55 7.28
C SER A 189 0.79 4.65 6.37
N GLY A 190 0.65 4.48 5.05
CA GLY A 190 1.13 5.44 4.05
C GLY A 190 2.58 5.20 3.58
N ALA A 191 3.27 4.20 4.12
CA ALA A 191 4.49 3.66 3.54
C ALA A 191 4.16 2.59 2.47
N PRO A 192 5.08 2.29 1.55
CA PRO A 192 4.92 1.18 0.59
C PRO A 192 4.75 -0.16 1.30
N GLU A 193 3.99 -1.07 0.69
CA GLU A 193 3.67 -2.39 1.25
C GLU A 193 4.81 -3.41 1.07
N PHE A 194 5.94 -3.19 1.74
CA PHE A 194 7.04 -4.16 1.80
C PHE A 194 6.73 -5.33 2.75
N ASP A 195 7.34 -6.49 2.52
CA ASP A 195 7.07 -7.71 3.30
C ASP A 195 7.61 -7.65 4.73
N ALA A 196 8.80 -7.07 4.91
CA ALA A 196 9.42 -6.90 6.22
C ALA A 196 10.30 -5.65 6.27
N GLY A 197 10.45 -5.04 7.43
CA GLY A 197 11.44 -3.98 7.65
C GLY A 197 11.96 -3.98 9.07
N TRP A 198 13.13 -3.41 9.29
CA TRP A 198 13.73 -3.31 10.62
C TRP A 198 14.68 -2.11 10.68
N SER A 199 14.97 -1.65 11.89
CA SER A 199 15.99 -0.63 12.13
C SER A 199 17.26 -1.24 12.72
N ARG A 200 18.40 -0.67 12.37
CA ARG A 200 19.68 -0.96 13.02
C ARG A 200 20.45 0.35 13.19
N GLY A 201 20.39 0.92 14.39
CA GLY A 201 20.85 2.29 14.60
C GLY A 201 19.95 3.28 13.87
N GLU A 202 20.55 4.15 13.05
CA GLU A 202 19.82 5.15 12.23
C GLU A 202 19.38 4.59 10.86
N ASP A 203 19.91 3.42 10.48
CA ASP A 203 19.59 2.76 9.22
C ASP A 203 18.23 2.04 9.29
N VAL A 204 17.46 2.15 8.21
CA VAL A 204 16.21 1.42 8.03
C VAL A 204 16.33 0.47 6.85
N PHE A 205 16.08 -0.80 7.10
CA PHE A 205 16.09 -1.85 6.08
C PHE A 205 14.66 -2.15 5.68
N VAL A 206 14.42 -2.23 4.37
CA VAL A 206 13.11 -2.60 3.80
C VAL A 206 13.29 -3.78 2.86
N ALA A 207 12.49 -4.82 3.07
CA ALA A 207 12.69 -6.11 2.46
C ALA A 207 11.48 -6.57 1.64
N GLU A 208 11.78 -7.11 0.46
CA GLU A 208 10.86 -7.91 -0.35
C GLU A 208 11.30 -9.37 -0.27
N VAL A 209 10.36 -10.29 -0.03
CA VAL A 209 10.60 -11.72 0.13
C VAL A 209 10.04 -12.49 -1.06
N LYS A 210 10.91 -13.19 -1.80
CA LYS A 210 10.51 -14.00 -2.96
C LYS A 210 10.74 -15.48 -2.74
N SER A 211 9.69 -16.27 -2.95
CA SER A 211 9.80 -17.72 -3.15
C SER A 211 10.31 -17.99 -4.56
N LEU A 212 11.27 -18.91 -4.67
CA LEU A 212 11.82 -19.37 -5.94
C LEU A 212 11.29 -20.77 -6.31
N THR A 213 10.55 -21.42 -5.42
CA THR A 213 9.90 -22.71 -5.65
C THR A 213 8.68 -22.55 -6.56
N GLY A 214 8.55 -23.46 -7.53
CA GLY A 214 7.41 -23.48 -8.47
C GLY A 214 7.36 -22.33 -9.49
N ALA A 215 8.32 -21.41 -9.49
CA ALA A 215 8.31 -20.21 -10.33
C ALA A 215 9.52 -20.11 -11.28
N ARG A 216 9.41 -19.25 -12.31
CA ARG A 216 10.56 -18.86 -13.13
C ARG A 216 11.45 -17.94 -12.29
N GLU A 217 12.51 -18.51 -11.72
CA GLU A 217 13.46 -17.83 -10.80
C GLU A 217 13.80 -16.41 -11.26
N ASP A 218 14.24 -16.28 -12.51
CA ASP A 218 14.65 -15.00 -13.09
C ASP A 218 13.54 -13.94 -13.09
N GLN A 219 12.29 -14.36 -13.29
CA GLN A 219 11.15 -13.46 -13.28
C GLN A 219 10.85 -12.98 -11.86
N GLN A 220 10.88 -13.89 -10.88
CA GLN A 220 10.64 -13.54 -9.47
C GLN A 220 11.72 -12.58 -8.95
N ILE A 221 12.98 -12.83 -9.28
CA ILE A 221 14.08 -11.95 -8.89
C ILE A 221 13.92 -10.57 -9.55
N ARG A 222 13.62 -10.50 -10.85
CA ARG A 222 13.37 -9.20 -11.53
C ARG A 222 12.22 -8.42 -10.89
N LEU A 223 11.12 -9.09 -10.58
CA LEU A 223 9.99 -8.47 -9.91
C LEU A 223 10.38 -7.96 -8.53
N GLY A 224 11.06 -8.79 -7.73
CA GLY A 224 11.50 -8.41 -6.39
C GLY A 224 12.48 -7.23 -6.39
N VAL A 225 13.44 -7.21 -7.32
CA VAL A 225 14.35 -6.07 -7.53
C VAL A 225 13.56 -4.80 -7.85
N GLY A 226 12.62 -4.88 -8.80
CA GLY A 226 11.81 -3.72 -9.20
C GLY A 226 11.00 -3.15 -8.04
N GLN A 227 10.33 -4.03 -7.27
CA GLN A 227 9.52 -3.63 -6.12
C GLN A 227 10.36 -2.98 -5.02
N VAL A 228 11.42 -3.64 -4.56
CA VAL A 228 12.19 -3.14 -3.41
C VAL A 228 12.92 -1.84 -3.73
N LEU A 229 13.37 -1.65 -4.98
CA LEU A 229 13.98 -0.38 -5.41
C LEU A 229 12.94 0.74 -5.52
N ASP A 230 11.73 0.45 -5.99
CA ASP A 230 10.62 1.41 -5.99
C ASP A 230 10.25 1.83 -4.56
N TYR A 231 10.12 0.87 -3.64
CA TYR A 231 9.87 1.16 -2.22
C TYR A 231 10.97 2.04 -1.63
N ALA A 232 12.24 1.69 -1.83
CA ALA A 232 13.36 2.47 -1.34
C ALA A 232 13.37 3.89 -1.94
N GLN A 233 13.07 4.05 -3.23
CA GLN A 233 13.02 5.36 -3.86
C GLN A 233 11.89 6.23 -3.31
N GLN A 234 10.69 5.66 -3.11
CA GLN A 234 9.56 6.35 -2.49
C GLN A 234 9.88 6.78 -1.07
N LEU A 235 10.49 5.90 -0.28
CA LEU A 235 10.85 6.16 1.11
C LEU A 235 11.96 7.20 1.23
N ARG A 236 13.04 7.12 0.45
CA ARG A 236 14.10 8.14 0.44
C ARG A 236 13.57 9.52 0.05
N SER A 237 12.60 9.56 -0.87
CA SER A 237 11.94 10.81 -1.26
C SER A 237 11.06 11.38 -0.14
N ALA A 238 10.40 10.52 0.64
CA ALA A 238 9.54 10.93 1.76
C ALA A 238 10.34 11.24 3.05
N PHE A 239 11.48 10.57 3.23
CA PHE A 239 12.32 10.59 4.43
C PHE A 239 13.80 10.87 4.05
N PRO A 240 14.13 12.09 3.60
CA PRO A 240 15.45 12.41 3.05
C PRO A 240 16.58 12.40 4.09
N ARG A 241 16.26 12.25 5.39
CA ARG A 241 17.24 12.14 6.49
C ARG A 241 17.40 10.70 7.00
N THR A 242 16.76 9.74 6.37
CA THR A 242 16.79 8.34 6.79
C THR A 242 17.52 7.53 5.73
N ASP A 243 18.54 6.79 6.16
CA ASP A 243 19.26 5.88 5.28
C ASP A 243 18.46 4.60 5.10
N VAL A 244 17.80 4.51 3.95
CA VAL A 244 16.95 3.36 3.58
C VAL A 244 17.74 2.37 2.74
N HIS A 245 17.85 1.13 3.22
CA HIS A 245 18.58 0.03 2.59
C HIS A 245 17.60 -1.01 2.02
N PRO A 246 17.52 -1.15 0.69
CA PRO A 246 16.69 -2.20 0.08
C PRO A 246 17.33 -3.57 0.28
N VAL A 247 16.51 -4.55 0.64
CA VAL A 247 16.90 -5.95 0.82
C VAL A 247 16.01 -6.86 -0.01
N LEU A 248 16.59 -7.67 -0.88
CA LEU A 248 15.87 -8.75 -1.54
C LEU A 248 16.18 -10.05 -0.79
N VAL A 249 15.15 -10.65 -0.20
CA VAL A 249 15.24 -11.90 0.55
C VAL A 249 14.69 -13.03 -0.31
N LEU A 250 15.48 -14.06 -0.54
CA LEU A 250 15.07 -15.22 -1.32
C LEU A 250 14.89 -16.45 -0.43
N GLU A 251 13.91 -17.31 -0.76
CA GLU A 251 13.72 -18.61 -0.11
C GLU A 251 14.97 -19.50 -0.19
N LYS A 252 15.74 -19.40 -1.27
CA LYS A 252 16.97 -20.17 -1.49
C LYS A 252 17.95 -19.39 -2.35
N ARG A 253 19.20 -19.86 -2.36
CA ARG A 253 20.26 -19.28 -3.19
C ARG A 253 19.81 -19.26 -4.68
N PRO A 254 19.94 -18.12 -5.39
CA PRO A 254 19.64 -18.08 -6.81
C PRO A 254 20.65 -18.94 -7.59
N SER A 255 20.18 -19.61 -8.63
CA SER A 255 20.96 -20.53 -9.45
C SER A 255 22.04 -19.81 -10.25
N ALA A 256 21.76 -18.57 -10.68
CA ALA A 256 22.70 -17.78 -11.48
C ALA A 256 23.43 -16.71 -10.64
N ALA A 257 24.78 -16.81 -10.59
CA ALA A 257 25.64 -15.89 -9.85
C ALA A 257 25.54 -14.41 -10.29
N ARG A 258 25.04 -14.16 -11.52
CA ARG A 258 24.81 -12.81 -12.03
C ARG A 258 23.87 -11.97 -11.14
N TRP A 259 22.98 -12.62 -10.38
CA TRP A 259 22.05 -11.93 -9.50
C TRP A 259 22.75 -11.27 -8.32
N THR A 260 23.78 -11.91 -7.78
CA THR A 260 24.64 -11.31 -6.75
C THR A 260 25.41 -10.12 -7.31
N ALA A 261 26.05 -10.27 -8.47
CA ALA A 261 26.79 -9.17 -9.10
C ALA A 261 25.88 -7.96 -9.43
N LEU A 262 24.65 -8.22 -9.89
CA LEU A 262 23.67 -7.16 -10.13
C LEU A 262 23.31 -6.45 -8.83
N ALA A 263 22.98 -7.20 -7.78
CA ALA A 263 22.58 -6.65 -6.49
C ALA A 263 23.68 -5.75 -5.90
N ASP A 264 24.94 -6.21 -5.94
CA ASP A 264 26.09 -5.45 -5.47
C ASP A 264 26.27 -4.13 -6.26
N SER A 265 26.14 -4.18 -7.59
CA SER A 265 26.33 -3.01 -8.46
C SER A 265 25.30 -1.89 -8.27
N ILE A 266 24.13 -2.20 -7.68
CA ILE A 266 23.04 -1.24 -7.46
C ILE A 266 22.81 -0.94 -5.97
N GLY A 267 23.67 -1.46 -5.08
CA GLY A 267 23.52 -1.29 -3.63
C GLY A 267 22.28 -1.97 -3.05
N LEU A 268 21.82 -3.06 -3.68
CA LEU A 268 20.76 -3.92 -3.18
C LEU A 268 21.38 -5.05 -2.35
N ARG A 269 20.93 -5.23 -1.10
CA ARG A 269 21.38 -6.37 -0.32
C ARG A 269 20.59 -7.62 -0.71
N LEU A 270 21.26 -8.61 -1.29
CA LEU A 270 20.66 -9.89 -1.67
C LEU A 270 21.01 -10.96 -0.63
N VAL A 271 20.00 -11.53 0.02
CA VAL A 271 20.16 -12.59 1.02
C VAL A 271 19.22 -13.74 0.76
N TRP A 272 19.48 -14.91 1.34
CA TRP A 272 18.61 -16.07 1.20
C TRP A 272 18.59 -16.95 2.44
N ALA A 273 17.51 -17.71 2.61
CA ALA A 273 17.42 -18.69 3.68
C ALA A 273 18.38 -19.88 3.46
N PRO A 274 18.76 -20.61 4.52
CA PRO A 274 18.41 -20.35 5.93
C PRO A 274 19.33 -19.34 6.64
N ASP A 275 20.47 -19.00 6.03
CA ASP A 275 21.56 -18.30 6.73
C ASP A 275 21.39 -16.78 6.75
N PHE A 276 20.73 -16.22 5.74
CA PHE A 276 20.55 -14.78 5.55
C PHE A 276 21.86 -13.99 5.67
N SER A 277 22.96 -14.56 5.19
CA SER A 277 24.31 -13.99 5.30
C SER A 277 24.34 -12.55 4.79
N GLY A 278 24.76 -11.62 5.66
CA GLY A 278 24.85 -10.20 5.34
C GLY A 278 23.78 -9.33 5.99
N ILE A 279 22.81 -9.89 6.72
CA ILE A 279 21.93 -9.13 7.63
C ILE A 279 22.06 -9.58 9.08
#